data_AF-A0A813EGL5-F1
#
_entry.id   AF-A0A813EGL5-F1
#
_cell.length_a   1.000
_cell.length_b   1.000
_cell.length_c   1.000
_cell.angle_alpha   90.00
_cell.angle_beta   90.00
_cell.angle_gamma   90.00
#
_symmetry.space_group_name_H-M   'P 1'
#
loop_
_entity.id
_entity.type
_entity.pdbx_description
1 polymer ?
#
loop_
_entity_poly.entity_id
_entity_poly.type
_entity_poly.pdbx_seq_one_letter_code
_entity_poly.pdbx_strand_id
1 'polypeptide(L)'
;MVFARNHLCQVPGQQMALPVLVWVKTAELLISRVPPRSGDLSEGEMPEEERSWFQEMLRTHLSAAATVRQMMVARGGTLETLAKSLSGSASPASTLTEADGGPQSICIALAATCFGVNAAPIWTKADLERATSRGLDRANSQALSLQRSVSRTSDDDAGALWPRRLRRLALCLLAEAVSRGCRKLVRSLASAASEEDEAEVFSKLLWDALGIDAGSVLEPCDEAAKEPPERTRPEAHVDECDTLRAQRRSALLFAPQGKHFQAGLTNCTPQGIVGTLMIHFALRSAKAGSSDISPCNQPMVEELTYKLWKREISMKAFVEAVLPGDVAPGAVQAALYAQGLRYHTSKERRGGLLPLSQPDDVLRALAREQRYLAYLARLRAKLQQQAAGNRTLLRAQGRREILASFLPAHSGLPKLFRPAEVDELNAKRLSAGNRLQLELLPTGLLKHHCCFPQCPQYLQDLGSEADARAESAERKGVGSAVLANRRYGLFEHLAPMMWAEVHGKDAYIPLLHSASQAGATKASQAGKSANGDNRVHHHICESLKRLLKGRPAEHEASSDWLVETVQQVLEDLHKLQQ
;
A
#
# COMPACT_ATOMS: atom_id res chain seq x y z
N MET A 1 -36.04 -3.09 5.25
CA MET A 1 -35.74 -1.64 5.39
C MET A 1 -34.52 -1.18 4.62
N VAL A 2 -33.32 -1.76 4.78
CA VAL A 2 -32.09 -1.32 4.06
C VAL A 2 -32.24 -1.39 2.53
N PHE A 3 -32.94 -2.38 2.00
CA PHE A 3 -33.17 -2.54 0.55
C PHE A 3 -34.23 -1.62 -0.05
N ALA A 4 -35.15 -1.09 0.76
CA ALA A 4 -36.21 -0.20 0.28
C ALA A 4 -35.69 1.23 -0.03
N ARG A 5 -34.48 1.58 0.42
CA ARG A 5 -33.88 2.91 0.24
C ARG A 5 -32.79 2.98 -0.83
N ASN A 6 -32.47 1.86 -1.51
CA ASN A 6 -31.41 1.84 -2.52
C ASN A 6 -32.00 1.97 -3.93
N HIS A 7 -31.72 3.08 -4.61
CA HIS A 7 -32.26 3.42 -5.95
C HIS A 7 -31.83 2.42 -7.05
N LEU A 8 -30.94 1.49 -6.73
CA LEU A 8 -30.37 0.51 -7.65
C LEU A 8 -31.30 -0.68 -7.99
N CYS A 9 -32.47 -0.81 -7.35
CA CYS A 9 -33.44 -1.92 -7.56
C CYS A 9 -34.20 -1.92 -8.90
N GLN A 10 -33.76 -1.17 -9.90
CA GLN A 10 -34.41 -1.07 -11.22
C GLN A 10 -33.86 -2.04 -12.28
N VAL A 11 -32.77 -2.78 -12.00
CA VAL A 11 -32.16 -3.68 -13.00
C VAL A 11 -32.81 -5.09 -12.93
N PRO A 12 -33.24 -5.70 -14.05
CA PRO A 12 -33.88 -7.02 -14.10
C PRO A 12 -33.13 -8.17 -13.38
N GLY A 13 -31.81 -8.05 -13.22
CA GLY A 13 -30.99 -9.00 -12.46
C GLY A 13 -31.20 -8.96 -10.94
N GLN A 14 -31.68 -7.84 -10.37
CA GLN A 14 -31.81 -7.67 -8.92
C GLN A 14 -33.08 -8.30 -8.33
N GLN A 15 -34.13 -8.47 -9.13
CA GLN A 15 -35.31 -9.25 -8.72
C GLN A 15 -34.93 -10.70 -8.36
N MET A 16 -33.86 -11.23 -8.97
CA MET A 16 -33.33 -12.55 -8.62
C MET A 16 -32.42 -12.55 -7.40
N ALA A 17 -31.79 -11.42 -7.09
CA ALA A 17 -30.88 -11.33 -5.97
C ALA A 17 -31.64 -11.39 -4.64
N LEU A 18 -32.81 -10.74 -4.52
CA LEU A 18 -33.50 -10.60 -3.25
C LEU A 18 -33.87 -11.94 -2.59
N PRO A 19 -34.53 -12.90 -3.27
CA PRO A 19 -34.85 -14.19 -2.65
C PRO A 19 -33.60 -14.98 -2.24
N VAL A 20 -32.54 -14.93 -3.06
CA VAL A 20 -31.26 -15.59 -2.75
C VAL A 20 -30.57 -14.92 -1.55
N LEU A 21 -30.63 -13.60 -1.45
CA LEU A 21 -30.08 -12.87 -0.31
C LEU A 21 -30.84 -13.15 0.97
N VAL A 22 -32.17 -13.18 0.94
CA VAL A 22 -33.01 -13.57 2.10
C VAL A 22 -32.68 -15.00 2.52
N TRP A 23 -32.56 -15.91 1.57
CA TRP A 23 -32.18 -17.30 1.81
C TRP A 23 -30.80 -17.41 2.51
N VAL A 24 -29.79 -16.72 2.01
CA VAL A 24 -28.43 -16.73 2.61
C VAL A 24 -28.41 -16.03 3.97
N LYS A 25 -29.09 -14.88 4.12
CA LYS A 25 -29.08 -14.10 5.36
C LYS A 25 -29.86 -14.77 6.49
N THR A 26 -30.96 -15.44 6.18
CA THR A 26 -31.68 -16.25 7.18
C THR A 26 -30.81 -17.40 7.68
N ALA A 27 -30.08 -18.09 6.80
CA ALA A 27 -29.10 -19.10 7.22
C ALA A 27 -27.96 -18.54 8.07
N GLU A 28 -27.43 -17.37 7.70
CA GLU A 28 -26.42 -16.65 8.49
C GLU A 28 -26.92 -16.38 9.91
N LEU A 29 -28.13 -15.83 10.05
CA LEU A 29 -28.74 -15.52 11.36
C LEU A 29 -28.97 -16.79 12.19
N LEU A 30 -29.51 -17.84 11.57
CA LEU A 30 -29.78 -19.13 12.22
C LEU A 30 -28.52 -19.73 12.83
N ILE A 31 -27.41 -19.79 12.08
CA ILE A 31 -26.17 -20.38 12.63
C ILE A 31 -25.41 -19.43 13.56
N SER A 32 -25.65 -18.12 13.43
CA SER A 32 -24.99 -17.09 14.23
C SER A 32 -25.59 -16.97 15.63
N ARG A 33 -26.85 -17.35 15.82
CA ARG A 33 -27.49 -17.37 17.14
C ARG A 33 -26.70 -18.27 18.08
N VAL A 34 -26.28 -17.72 19.23
CA VAL A 34 -25.53 -18.45 20.25
C VAL A 34 -26.49 -18.92 21.33
N PRO A 35 -26.63 -20.24 21.57
CA PRO A 35 -27.37 -20.73 22.72
C PRO A 35 -26.78 -20.11 24.00
N PRO A 36 -27.61 -19.70 24.97
CA PRO A 36 -27.14 -19.25 26.26
C PRO A 36 -26.20 -20.30 26.87
N ARG A 37 -25.09 -19.85 27.48
CA ARG A 37 -24.13 -20.75 28.12
C ARG A 37 -24.87 -21.51 29.22
N SER A 38 -24.74 -22.83 29.20
CA SER A 38 -25.47 -23.85 29.98
C SER A 38 -25.28 -23.80 31.50
N GLY A 39 -24.89 -22.66 32.07
CA GLY A 39 -24.74 -22.49 33.52
C GLY A 39 -26.07 -22.42 34.27
N ASP A 40 -27.15 -21.97 33.61
CA ASP A 40 -28.44 -21.67 34.28
C ASP A 40 -29.65 -22.46 33.74
N LEU A 41 -29.46 -23.29 32.71
CA LEU A 41 -30.55 -24.07 32.12
C LEU A 41 -30.33 -25.54 32.42
N SER A 42 -31.29 -26.16 33.13
CA SER A 42 -31.40 -27.61 33.30
C SER A 42 -31.17 -28.29 31.95
N GLU A 43 -30.26 -29.26 31.93
CA GLU A 43 -29.71 -29.89 30.74
C GLU A 43 -30.76 -30.18 29.66
N GLY A 44 -30.77 -29.34 28.61
CA GLY A 44 -31.18 -29.78 27.28
C GLY A 44 -32.41 -29.15 26.67
N GLU A 45 -33.28 -28.47 27.41
CA GLU A 45 -34.49 -27.88 26.83
C GLU A 45 -34.25 -26.47 26.27
N MET A 46 -34.58 -26.29 24.99
CA MET A 46 -34.55 -25.00 24.32
C MET A 46 -35.70 -24.13 24.84
N PRO A 47 -35.43 -22.91 25.37
CA PRO A 47 -36.46 -21.98 25.80
C PRO A 47 -37.51 -21.78 24.70
N GLU A 48 -38.78 -21.66 25.09
CA GLU A 48 -39.89 -21.57 24.13
C GLU A 48 -39.74 -20.37 23.18
N GLU A 49 -39.27 -19.23 23.69
CA GLU A 49 -38.99 -18.03 22.89
C GLU A 49 -37.92 -18.29 21.81
N GLU A 50 -36.80 -18.92 22.18
CA GLU A 50 -35.74 -19.27 21.23
C GLU A 50 -36.24 -20.30 20.21
N ARG A 51 -36.99 -21.30 20.67
CA ARG A 51 -37.60 -22.31 19.79
C ARG A 51 -38.51 -21.66 18.77
N SER A 52 -39.40 -20.77 19.20
CA SER A 52 -40.31 -20.03 18.33
C SER A 52 -39.53 -19.22 17.29
N TRP A 53 -38.49 -18.49 17.72
CA TRP A 53 -37.63 -17.71 16.84
C TRP A 53 -36.92 -18.58 15.78
N PHE A 54 -36.31 -19.70 16.19
CA PHE A 54 -35.64 -20.62 15.27
C PHE A 54 -36.63 -21.18 14.25
N GLN A 55 -37.81 -21.59 14.69
CA GLN A 55 -38.83 -22.14 13.79
C GLN A 55 -39.32 -21.09 12.78
N GLU A 56 -39.58 -19.85 13.21
CA GLU A 56 -39.99 -18.75 12.32
C GLU A 56 -38.90 -18.43 11.28
N MET A 57 -37.66 -18.29 11.74
CA MET A 57 -36.52 -18.02 10.86
C MET A 57 -36.25 -19.16 9.89
N LEU A 58 -36.41 -20.41 10.32
CA LEU A 58 -36.25 -21.58 9.46
C LEU A 58 -37.38 -21.68 8.43
N ARG A 59 -38.64 -21.42 8.80
CA ARG A 59 -39.75 -21.34 7.83
C ARG A 59 -39.48 -20.26 6.78
N THR A 60 -38.98 -19.10 7.21
CA THR A 60 -38.57 -18.01 6.30
C THR A 60 -37.47 -18.46 5.35
N HIS A 61 -36.44 -19.15 5.86
CA HIS A 61 -35.36 -19.72 5.06
C HIS A 61 -35.87 -20.73 4.01
N LEU A 62 -36.74 -21.66 4.43
CA LEU A 62 -37.31 -22.69 3.56
C LEU A 62 -38.23 -22.09 2.49
N SER A 63 -39.02 -21.08 2.84
CA SER A 63 -39.83 -20.34 1.87
C SER A 63 -38.96 -19.64 0.83
N ALA A 64 -37.89 -18.97 1.26
CA ALA A 64 -36.95 -18.32 0.35
C ALA A 64 -36.25 -19.35 -0.56
N ALA A 65 -35.84 -20.50 -0.02
CA ALA A 65 -35.28 -21.61 -0.78
C ALA A 65 -36.25 -22.14 -1.86
N ALA A 66 -37.53 -22.30 -1.51
CA ALA A 66 -38.57 -22.73 -2.45
C ALA A 66 -38.77 -21.71 -3.59
N THR A 67 -38.80 -20.41 -3.28
CA THR A 67 -38.86 -19.35 -4.29
C THR A 67 -37.63 -19.39 -5.21
N VAL A 68 -36.41 -19.49 -4.66
CA VAL A 68 -35.18 -19.59 -5.47
C VAL A 68 -35.24 -20.80 -6.39
N ARG A 69 -35.71 -21.96 -5.91
CA ARG A 69 -35.89 -23.16 -6.73
C ARG A 69 -36.87 -22.93 -7.88
N GLN A 70 -38.04 -22.34 -7.62
CA GLN A 70 -39.03 -22.02 -8.66
C GLN A 70 -38.43 -21.08 -9.71
N MET A 71 -37.66 -20.07 -9.28
CA MET A 71 -36.98 -19.15 -10.18
C MET A 71 -35.93 -19.85 -11.06
N MET A 72 -35.18 -20.82 -10.51
CA MET A 72 -34.21 -21.60 -11.29
C MET A 72 -34.90 -22.43 -12.38
N VAL A 73 -36.05 -23.04 -12.06
CA VAL A 73 -36.83 -23.83 -13.02
C VAL A 73 -37.41 -22.93 -14.11
N ALA A 74 -37.96 -21.77 -13.74
CA ALA A 74 -38.62 -20.87 -14.70
C ALA A 74 -37.66 -20.18 -15.69
N ARG A 75 -36.36 -20.04 -15.35
CA ARG A 75 -35.41 -19.19 -16.10
C ARG A 75 -34.17 -19.95 -16.62
N GLY A 76 -34.29 -21.24 -16.90
CA GLY A 76 -33.21 -22.22 -17.16
C GLY A 76 -32.09 -21.92 -18.19
N GLY A 77 -31.93 -20.71 -18.72
CA GLY A 77 -30.83 -20.37 -19.63
C GLY A 77 -29.51 -20.03 -18.92
N THR A 78 -29.43 -18.87 -18.30
CA THR A 78 -28.15 -18.29 -17.80
C THR A 78 -27.63 -18.95 -16.54
N LEU A 79 -28.52 -19.21 -15.57
CA LEU A 79 -28.13 -19.83 -14.30
C LEU A 79 -27.84 -21.31 -14.43
N GLU A 80 -28.50 -21.98 -15.37
CA GLU A 80 -28.18 -23.36 -15.70
C GLU A 80 -26.84 -23.48 -16.42
N THR A 81 -26.49 -22.51 -17.28
CA THR A 81 -25.16 -22.44 -17.90
C THR A 81 -24.06 -22.26 -16.85
N LEU A 82 -24.29 -21.41 -15.84
CA LEU A 82 -23.38 -21.27 -14.69
C LEU A 82 -23.31 -22.56 -13.87
N ALA A 83 -24.45 -23.20 -13.58
CA ALA A 83 -24.48 -24.49 -12.87
C ALA A 83 -23.70 -25.57 -13.64
N LYS A 84 -23.89 -25.64 -14.97
CA LYS A 84 -23.14 -26.55 -15.87
C LYS A 84 -21.65 -26.25 -15.81
N SER A 85 -21.24 -24.99 -15.91
CA SER A 85 -19.84 -24.56 -15.80
C SER A 85 -19.21 -24.94 -14.45
N LEU A 86 -19.90 -24.67 -13.34
CA LEU A 86 -19.45 -25.02 -12.00
C LEU A 86 -19.38 -26.54 -11.77
N SER A 87 -20.32 -27.29 -12.35
CA SER A 87 -20.38 -28.77 -12.23
C SER A 87 -19.35 -29.49 -13.10
N GLY A 88 -18.98 -28.90 -14.26
CA GLY A 88 -18.07 -29.48 -15.24
C GLY A 88 -16.63 -28.99 -15.15
N SER A 89 -16.37 -27.87 -14.47
CA SER A 89 -15.02 -27.31 -14.34
C SER A 89 -14.15 -28.15 -13.40
N ALA A 90 -12.92 -28.43 -13.83
CA ALA A 90 -11.88 -29.03 -12.99
C ALA A 90 -11.46 -28.10 -11.83
N SER A 91 -11.69 -26.78 -11.97
CA SER A 91 -11.41 -25.76 -10.95
C SER A 91 -12.56 -24.75 -10.86
N PRO A 92 -13.56 -24.98 -9.99
CA PRO A 92 -14.66 -24.04 -9.77
C PRO A 92 -14.18 -22.64 -9.33
N ALA A 93 -12.98 -22.54 -8.78
CA ALA A 93 -12.38 -21.29 -8.32
C ALA A 93 -12.19 -20.28 -9.46
N SER A 94 -11.81 -20.71 -10.68
CA SER A 94 -11.61 -19.77 -11.80
C SER A 94 -12.92 -19.11 -12.23
N THR A 95 -14.01 -19.90 -12.32
CA THR A 95 -15.35 -19.42 -12.67
C THR A 95 -15.93 -18.45 -11.62
N LEU A 96 -15.58 -18.62 -10.35
CA LEU A 96 -16.00 -17.70 -9.28
C LEU A 96 -15.25 -16.36 -9.30
N THR A 97 -14.07 -16.33 -9.95
CA THR A 97 -13.17 -15.16 -9.97
C THR A 97 -13.32 -14.26 -11.19
N GLU A 98 -13.84 -14.77 -12.31
CA GLU A 98 -14.11 -14.01 -13.54
C GLU A 98 -15.43 -13.23 -13.50
N ALA A 99 -16.24 -13.40 -12.46
CA ALA A 99 -17.41 -12.59 -12.27
C ALA A 99 -17.04 -11.23 -11.67
N ASP A 100 -16.78 -10.24 -12.53
CA ASP A 100 -16.85 -8.80 -12.22
C ASP A 100 -18.22 -8.39 -11.60
N GLY A 101 -19.20 -9.29 -11.59
CA GLY A 101 -20.57 -9.13 -11.08
C GLY A 101 -20.72 -9.15 -9.55
N GLY A 102 -19.91 -8.36 -8.83
CA GLY A 102 -20.21 -7.93 -7.47
C GLY A 102 -20.52 -9.03 -6.43
N PRO A 103 -21.09 -8.68 -5.27
CA PRO A 103 -21.37 -9.61 -4.16
C PRO A 103 -22.37 -10.74 -4.49
N GLN A 104 -23.05 -10.63 -5.64
CA GLN A 104 -24.15 -11.50 -6.04
C GLN A 104 -23.64 -12.82 -6.65
N SER A 105 -22.43 -12.86 -7.19
CA SER A 105 -21.89 -14.05 -7.87
C SER A 105 -21.81 -15.29 -6.98
N ILE A 106 -21.41 -15.14 -5.71
CA ILE A 106 -21.35 -16.26 -4.75
C ILE A 106 -22.76 -16.77 -4.42
N CYS A 107 -23.70 -15.85 -4.12
CA CYS A 107 -25.09 -16.20 -3.84
C CYS A 107 -25.72 -16.96 -5.01
N ILE A 108 -25.44 -16.51 -6.23
CA ILE A 108 -25.93 -17.14 -7.45
C ILE A 108 -25.28 -18.53 -7.66
N ALA A 109 -23.97 -18.65 -7.46
CA ALA A 109 -23.27 -19.94 -7.52
C ALA A 109 -23.81 -20.93 -6.47
N LEU A 110 -24.10 -20.45 -5.27
CA LEU A 110 -24.69 -21.23 -4.19
C LEU A 110 -26.11 -21.70 -4.54
N ALA A 111 -26.95 -20.82 -5.11
CA ALA A 111 -28.28 -21.18 -5.60
C ALA A 111 -28.21 -22.20 -6.74
N ALA A 112 -27.31 -22.01 -7.70
CA ALA A 112 -27.06 -22.96 -8.79
C ALA A 112 -26.63 -24.33 -8.26
N THR A 113 -25.79 -24.36 -7.22
CA THR A 113 -25.30 -25.59 -6.58
C THR A 113 -26.38 -26.34 -5.80
N CYS A 114 -27.35 -25.64 -5.21
CA CYS A 114 -28.39 -26.26 -4.38
C CYS A 114 -29.65 -26.63 -5.19
N PHE A 115 -29.99 -25.83 -6.20
CA PHE A 115 -31.29 -25.89 -6.88
C PHE A 115 -31.22 -26.06 -8.40
N GLY A 116 -30.05 -25.98 -9.01
CA GLY A 116 -29.91 -26.21 -10.45
C GLY A 116 -30.38 -27.60 -10.87
N VAL A 117 -30.95 -27.73 -12.06
CA VAL A 117 -31.37 -29.04 -12.62
C VAL A 117 -30.18 -30.00 -12.68
N ASN A 118 -29.00 -29.47 -13.02
CA ASN A 118 -27.73 -30.21 -13.05
C ASN A 118 -26.99 -30.22 -11.71
N ALA A 119 -27.61 -29.74 -10.63
CA ALA A 119 -27.03 -29.86 -9.30
C ALA A 119 -27.14 -31.29 -8.79
N ALA A 120 -28.19 -32.03 -9.14
CA ALA A 120 -28.43 -33.38 -8.61
C ALA A 120 -27.20 -34.31 -8.68
N PRO A 121 -26.44 -34.40 -9.79
CA PRO A 121 -25.18 -35.16 -9.87
C PRO A 121 -24.11 -34.75 -8.84
N ILE A 122 -24.04 -33.48 -8.45
CA ILE A 122 -23.12 -33.00 -7.39
C ILE A 122 -23.45 -33.64 -6.04
N TRP A 123 -24.72 -34.03 -5.85
CA TRP A 123 -25.27 -34.57 -4.60
C TRP A 123 -25.54 -36.08 -4.64
N THR A 124 -25.34 -36.80 -5.76
CA THR A 124 -25.65 -38.24 -5.84
C THR A 124 -24.49 -39.14 -5.41
N LYS A 125 -24.84 -40.25 -4.74
CA LYS A 125 -23.93 -41.36 -4.39
C LYS A 125 -23.35 -42.07 -5.63
N ALA A 126 -24.08 -42.08 -6.75
CA ALA A 126 -23.65 -42.79 -7.97
C ALA A 126 -22.48 -42.12 -8.72
N ASP A 127 -22.29 -40.80 -8.59
CA ASP A 127 -21.10 -40.12 -9.11
C ASP A 127 -19.87 -40.33 -8.20
N LEU A 128 -20.09 -40.73 -6.94
CA LEU A 128 -19.07 -41.23 -6.00
C LEU A 128 -18.45 -42.55 -6.51
N GLU A 129 -19.29 -43.43 -7.08
CA GLU A 129 -18.89 -44.75 -7.61
C GLU A 129 -18.36 -44.68 -9.06
N ARG A 130 -18.80 -43.69 -9.85
CA ARG A 130 -18.29 -43.48 -11.23
C ARG A 130 -16.98 -42.69 -11.32
N ALA A 131 -16.66 -41.85 -10.33
CA ALA A 131 -15.41 -41.09 -10.32
C ALA A 131 -14.19 -41.91 -9.87
N THR A 132 -14.40 -43.00 -9.14
CA THR A 132 -13.35 -43.96 -8.73
C THR A 132 -12.98 -44.95 -9.84
N SER A 133 -13.85 -45.18 -10.83
CA SER A 133 -13.64 -46.22 -11.84
C SER A 133 -13.06 -45.75 -13.19
N ARG A 134 -13.04 -44.44 -13.52
CA ARG A 134 -12.58 -43.98 -14.86
C ARG A 134 -11.61 -42.79 -14.89
N GLY A 135 -11.06 -42.36 -13.76
CA GLY A 135 -10.13 -41.22 -13.69
C GLY A 135 -8.72 -41.52 -13.14
N LEU A 136 -8.49 -42.71 -12.59
CA LEU A 136 -7.26 -43.00 -11.84
C LEU A 136 -6.03 -43.27 -12.72
N ASP A 137 -6.19 -43.72 -13.97
CA ASP A 137 -5.04 -44.14 -14.78
C ASP A 137 -4.31 -43.02 -15.54
N ARG A 138 -4.90 -41.81 -15.64
CA ARG A 138 -4.29 -40.70 -16.41
C ARG A 138 -3.79 -39.53 -15.56
N ALA A 139 -4.26 -39.37 -14.33
CA ALA A 139 -3.77 -38.33 -13.42
C ALA A 139 -2.65 -38.83 -12.48
N ASN A 140 -2.54 -40.14 -12.28
CA ASN A 140 -1.52 -40.72 -11.40
C ASN A 140 -0.11 -40.68 -12.00
N SER A 141 0.07 -40.59 -13.32
CA SER A 141 1.41 -40.61 -13.94
C SER A 141 2.24 -39.33 -13.72
N GLN A 142 1.64 -38.22 -13.31
CA GLN A 142 2.35 -36.95 -13.03
C GLN A 142 2.41 -36.56 -11.56
N ALA A 143 1.59 -37.15 -10.68
CA ALA A 143 1.63 -36.92 -9.23
C ALA A 143 2.45 -37.99 -8.46
N LEU A 144 2.82 -39.10 -9.11
CA LEU A 144 3.51 -40.23 -8.48
C LEU A 144 5.03 -40.07 -8.24
N SER A 145 5.67 -38.95 -8.61
CA SER A 145 7.10 -38.75 -8.33
C SER A 145 7.42 -38.01 -7.02
N LEU A 146 6.43 -37.42 -6.33
CA LEU A 146 6.66 -36.59 -5.13
C LEU A 146 5.92 -37.02 -3.85
N GLN A 147 5.21 -38.16 -3.85
CA GLN A 147 4.47 -38.63 -2.65
C GLN A 147 4.59 -40.14 -2.38
N ARG A 148 5.80 -40.70 -2.47
CA ARG A 148 6.07 -42.05 -1.95
C ARG A 148 6.61 -41.99 -0.52
N SER A 149 5.76 -41.60 0.43
CA SER A 149 5.92 -41.98 1.86
C SER A 149 4.77 -41.47 2.75
N VAL A 150 3.50 -41.76 2.44
CA VAL A 150 2.49 -41.86 3.51
C VAL A 150 1.52 -43.00 3.15
N SER A 151 1.46 -43.93 4.09
CA SER A 151 0.63 -45.12 4.25
C SER A 151 -0.69 -45.20 3.49
N ARG A 152 -0.87 -46.34 2.82
CA ARG A 152 -2.17 -46.95 2.49
C ARG A 152 -2.98 -47.13 3.78
N THR A 153 -4.00 -46.31 3.99
CA THR A 153 -5.15 -46.65 4.83
C THR A 153 -6.26 -47.13 3.91
N SER A 154 -6.86 -48.27 4.26
CA SER A 154 -7.97 -48.93 3.59
C SER A 154 -9.17 -48.02 3.39
N ASP A 155 -9.74 -48.05 2.19
CA ASP A 155 -10.83 -47.20 1.64
C ASP A 155 -12.24 -47.43 2.25
N ASP A 156 -12.36 -48.01 3.45
CA ASP A 156 -13.66 -48.28 4.10
C ASP A 156 -14.06 -47.22 5.14
N ASP A 157 -13.80 -45.95 4.85
CA ASP A 157 -14.22 -44.84 5.73
C ASP A 157 -15.69 -44.48 5.50
N ALA A 158 -16.56 -45.22 6.18
CA ALA A 158 -18.01 -45.03 6.26
C ALA A 158 -18.47 -43.65 6.82
N GLY A 159 -17.56 -42.71 7.06
CA GLY A 159 -17.83 -41.42 7.71
C GLY A 159 -18.02 -40.21 6.78
N ALA A 160 -17.60 -40.27 5.51
CA ALA A 160 -17.62 -39.09 4.65
C ALA A 160 -18.97 -38.93 3.91
N LEU A 161 -19.98 -38.43 4.63
CA LEU A 161 -21.34 -38.16 4.14
C LEU A 161 -21.40 -37.17 2.93
N TRP A 162 -20.35 -36.39 2.67
CA TRP A 162 -20.32 -35.37 1.62
C TRP A 162 -19.57 -35.81 0.35
N PRO A 163 -20.18 -35.71 -0.85
CA PRO A 163 -19.50 -35.96 -2.12
C PRO A 163 -18.23 -35.12 -2.28
N ARG A 164 -17.13 -35.72 -2.77
CA ARG A 164 -15.81 -35.05 -2.92
C ARG A 164 -15.89 -33.75 -3.73
N ARG A 165 -16.72 -33.71 -4.77
CA ARG A 165 -16.96 -32.51 -5.60
C ARG A 165 -17.62 -31.39 -4.79
N LEU A 166 -18.64 -31.74 -4.01
CA LEU A 166 -19.35 -30.79 -3.16
C LEU A 166 -18.42 -30.22 -2.08
N ARG A 167 -17.58 -31.03 -1.45
CA ARG A 167 -16.57 -30.58 -0.47
C ARG A 167 -15.65 -29.51 -1.06
N ARG A 168 -15.10 -29.77 -2.25
CA ARG A 168 -14.22 -28.81 -2.96
C ARG A 168 -14.95 -27.50 -3.29
N LEU A 169 -16.16 -27.59 -3.84
CA LEU A 169 -16.95 -26.42 -4.18
C LEU A 169 -17.33 -25.60 -2.94
N ALA A 170 -17.72 -26.28 -1.85
CA ALA A 170 -18.06 -25.66 -0.59
C ALA A 170 -16.87 -24.89 0.01
N LEU A 171 -15.67 -25.48 -0.01
CA LEU A 171 -14.43 -24.81 0.40
C LEU A 171 -14.08 -23.62 -0.50
N CYS A 172 -14.25 -23.73 -1.81
CA CYS A 172 -14.04 -22.60 -2.74
C CYS A 172 -14.99 -21.43 -2.47
N LEU A 173 -16.28 -21.72 -2.27
CA LEU A 173 -17.29 -20.72 -1.94
C LEU A 173 -16.95 -20.03 -0.60
N LEU A 174 -16.58 -20.81 0.41
CA LEU A 174 -16.17 -20.31 1.71
C LEU A 174 -14.93 -19.41 1.60
N ALA A 175 -13.87 -19.87 0.92
CA ALA A 175 -12.63 -19.11 0.74
C ALA A 175 -12.86 -17.78 0.01
N GLU A 176 -13.70 -17.77 -1.02
CA GLU A 176 -14.04 -16.53 -1.75
C GLU A 176 -14.85 -15.56 -0.87
N ALA A 177 -15.79 -16.05 -0.05
CA ALA A 177 -16.50 -15.19 0.89
C ALA A 177 -15.59 -14.61 1.98
N VAL A 178 -14.68 -15.42 2.53
CA VAL A 178 -13.67 -14.96 3.48
C VAL A 178 -12.79 -13.89 2.85
N SER A 179 -12.26 -14.13 1.64
CA SER A 179 -11.42 -13.16 0.93
C SER A 179 -12.15 -11.84 0.67
N ARG A 180 -13.43 -11.89 0.25
CA ARG A 180 -14.25 -10.66 0.10
C ARG A 180 -14.49 -9.96 1.43
N GLY A 181 -14.72 -10.71 2.50
CA GLY A 181 -14.85 -10.18 3.85
C GLY A 181 -13.58 -9.43 4.27
N CYS A 182 -12.41 -10.05 4.11
CA CYS A 182 -11.11 -9.44 4.40
C CYS A 182 -10.89 -8.16 3.59
N ARG A 183 -11.18 -8.15 2.28
CA ARG A 183 -11.05 -6.93 1.45
C ARG A 183 -11.91 -5.78 1.96
N LYS A 184 -13.16 -6.05 2.35
CA LYS A 184 -14.04 -5.01 2.87
C LYS A 184 -13.61 -4.51 4.25
N LEU A 185 -13.09 -5.39 5.09
CA LEU A 185 -12.49 -5.01 6.37
C LEU A 185 -11.30 -4.07 6.17
N VAL A 186 -10.36 -4.43 5.28
CA VAL A 186 -9.20 -3.59 4.94
C VAL A 186 -9.65 -2.21 4.47
N ARG A 187 -10.58 -2.15 3.50
CA ARG A 187 -11.13 -0.88 3.00
C ARG A 187 -11.78 -0.03 4.06
N SER A 188 -12.57 -0.64 4.94
CA SER A 188 -13.25 0.07 6.01
C SER A 188 -12.25 0.66 7.01
N LEU A 189 -11.16 -0.05 7.30
CA LEU A 189 -10.11 0.43 8.19
C LEU A 189 -9.25 1.50 7.54
N ALA A 190 -8.88 1.33 6.26
CA ALA A 190 -8.18 2.34 5.48
C ALA A 190 -9.01 3.62 5.35
N SER A 191 -10.33 3.53 5.10
CA SER A 191 -11.19 4.72 5.05
C SER A 191 -11.33 5.43 6.40
N ALA A 192 -11.14 4.71 7.51
CA ALA A 192 -11.20 5.28 8.85
C ALA A 192 -9.85 5.90 9.27
N ALA A 193 -8.74 5.38 8.75
CA ALA A 193 -7.40 5.91 8.93
C ALA A 193 -7.05 6.84 7.76
N SER A 194 -7.32 8.14 7.89
CA SER A 194 -7.23 9.14 6.81
C SER A 194 -5.91 9.22 6.02
N GLU A 195 -4.85 8.54 6.48
CA GLU A 195 -3.51 8.56 5.89
C GLU A 195 -2.98 7.18 5.48
N GLU A 196 -3.67 6.07 5.79
CA GLU A 196 -3.16 4.73 5.50
C GLU A 196 -3.71 4.17 4.17
N ASP A 197 -2.80 3.69 3.31
CA ASP A 197 -3.19 2.94 2.11
C ASP A 197 -3.70 1.53 2.48
N GLU A 198 -4.59 0.96 1.66
CA GLU A 198 -5.13 -0.39 1.82
C GLU A 198 -4.01 -1.44 1.97
N ALA A 199 -2.89 -1.27 1.23
CA ALA A 199 -1.74 -2.17 1.28
C ALA A 199 -1.04 -2.18 2.65
N GLU A 200 -1.02 -1.04 3.35
CA GLU A 200 -0.41 -0.92 4.67
C GLU A 200 -1.30 -1.54 5.75
N VAL A 201 -2.60 -1.19 5.75
CA VAL A 201 -3.61 -1.77 6.63
C VAL A 201 -3.64 -3.29 6.50
N PHE A 202 -3.61 -3.78 5.26
CA PHE A 202 -3.51 -5.19 4.96
C PHE A 202 -2.30 -5.84 5.62
N SER A 203 -1.12 -5.23 5.47
CA SER A 203 0.14 -5.80 5.96
C SER A 203 0.12 -5.86 7.49
N LYS A 204 -0.39 -4.80 8.13
CA LYS A 204 -0.62 -4.72 9.58
C LYS A 204 -1.55 -5.82 10.07
N LEU A 205 -2.70 -6.04 9.42
CA LEU A 205 -3.64 -7.10 9.79
C LEU A 205 -3.04 -8.49 9.62
N LEU A 206 -2.33 -8.73 8.52
CA LEU A 206 -1.72 -10.03 8.25
C LEU A 206 -0.59 -10.33 9.23
N TRP A 207 0.25 -9.35 9.56
CA TRP A 207 1.31 -9.50 10.57
C TRP A 207 0.73 -9.76 11.95
N ASP A 208 -0.28 -8.98 12.35
CA ASP A 208 -0.97 -9.17 13.62
C ASP A 208 -1.67 -10.52 13.73
N ALA A 209 -2.21 -11.04 12.62
CA ALA A 209 -2.77 -12.39 12.55
C ALA A 209 -1.70 -13.46 12.69
N LEU A 210 -0.56 -13.31 12.01
CA LEU A 210 0.52 -14.30 11.99
C LEU A 210 1.47 -14.20 13.20
N GLY A 211 1.31 -13.17 14.04
CA GLY A 211 2.22 -12.90 15.17
C GLY A 211 3.60 -12.43 14.71
N ILE A 212 3.68 -11.75 13.57
CA ILE A 212 4.93 -11.16 13.08
C ILE A 212 5.10 -9.81 13.73
N ASP A 213 6.18 -9.66 14.49
CA ASP A 213 6.63 -8.37 14.98
C ASP A 213 7.82 -7.87 14.15
N ALA A 214 8.11 -6.57 14.25
CA ALA A 214 9.23 -5.97 13.55
C ALA A 214 10.59 -6.54 14.01
N GLY A 215 10.71 -7.02 15.26
CA GLY A 215 11.94 -7.65 15.76
C GLY A 215 12.18 -9.05 15.17
N SER A 216 11.13 -9.75 14.74
CA SER A 216 11.18 -11.07 14.13
C SER A 216 11.64 -11.04 12.67
N VAL A 217 11.69 -9.85 12.06
CA VAL A 217 12.25 -9.64 10.73
C VAL A 217 13.75 -9.41 10.88
N LEU A 218 14.54 -10.22 10.18
CA LEU A 218 16.00 -10.11 10.17
C LEU A 218 16.44 -8.71 9.71
N GLU A 219 17.49 -8.18 10.34
CA GLU A 219 18.15 -6.97 9.85
C GLU A 219 19.10 -7.32 8.70
N PRO A 220 19.08 -6.56 7.58
CA PRO A 220 20.02 -6.79 6.48
C PRO A 220 21.45 -6.52 6.93
N CYS A 221 22.30 -7.56 6.92
CA CYS A 221 23.73 -7.40 7.17
C CYS A 221 24.41 -6.63 6.03
N ASP A 222 25.57 -6.04 6.29
CA ASP A 222 26.31 -5.27 5.26
C ASP A 222 26.78 -6.14 4.10
N GLU A 223 26.98 -7.44 4.33
CA GLU A 223 27.35 -8.37 3.27
C GLU A 223 26.17 -8.72 2.35
N ALA A 224 24.95 -8.83 2.88
CA ALA A 224 23.75 -9.09 2.10
C ALA A 224 23.40 -7.93 1.15
N ALA A 225 23.93 -6.73 1.40
CA ALA A 225 23.81 -5.59 0.48
C ALA A 225 24.61 -5.77 -0.83
N LYS A 226 25.50 -6.77 -0.90
CA LYS A 226 26.31 -7.04 -2.11
C LYS A 226 25.57 -7.90 -3.14
N GLU A 227 24.60 -8.71 -2.72
CA GLU A 227 23.83 -9.57 -3.63
C GLU A 227 22.46 -8.97 -3.95
N PRO A 228 21.97 -9.11 -5.21
CA PRO A 228 20.65 -8.64 -5.57
C PRO A 228 19.59 -9.37 -4.72
N PRO A 229 18.53 -8.65 -4.27
CA PRO A 229 17.54 -9.20 -3.35
C PRO A 229 16.82 -10.46 -3.87
N GLU A 230 16.84 -10.68 -5.18
CA GLU A 230 16.26 -11.84 -5.87
C GLU A 230 17.02 -13.15 -5.59
N ARG A 231 18.26 -13.09 -5.11
CA ARG A 231 19.09 -14.26 -4.80
C ARG A 231 19.05 -14.68 -3.32
N THR A 232 18.59 -13.81 -2.43
CA THR A 232 18.41 -14.16 -1.02
C THR A 232 17.30 -15.20 -0.87
N ARG A 233 17.64 -16.38 -0.34
CA ARG A 233 16.66 -17.46 -0.17
C ARG A 233 15.69 -17.15 0.98
N PRO A 234 14.38 -17.36 0.80
CA PRO A 234 13.38 -17.22 1.87
C PRO A 234 13.62 -18.14 3.09
N GLU A 235 14.37 -19.23 2.90
CA GLU A 235 14.61 -20.31 3.87
C GLU A 235 15.38 -19.86 5.12
N ALA A 236 16.03 -18.70 5.09
CA ALA A 236 16.76 -18.16 6.24
C ALA A 236 15.85 -17.49 7.28
N HIS A 237 14.58 -17.24 6.96
CA HIS A 237 13.64 -16.60 7.88
C HIS A 237 12.99 -17.63 8.80
N VAL A 238 12.87 -17.27 10.08
CA VAL A 238 12.24 -18.09 11.11
C VAL A 238 10.80 -18.43 10.71
N ASP A 239 10.42 -19.70 10.84
CA ASP A 239 9.10 -20.25 10.50
C ASP A 239 8.06 -20.08 11.61
N GLU A 240 8.43 -19.41 12.70
CA GLU A 240 7.56 -19.22 13.85
C GLU A 240 6.28 -18.50 13.43
N CYS A 241 5.15 -19.09 13.76
CA CYS A 241 3.84 -18.50 13.58
C CYS A 241 3.04 -18.75 14.84
N ASP A 242 2.45 -17.70 15.41
CA ASP A 242 1.58 -17.83 16.58
C ASP A 242 0.19 -18.27 16.11
N THR A 243 0.01 -19.59 15.98
CA THR A 243 -1.24 -20.18 15.51
C THR A 243 -2.43 -19.85 16.42
N LEU A 244 -2.21 -19.75 17.73
CA LEU A 244 -3.26 -19.36 18.69
C LEU A 244 -3.68 -17.90 18.51
N ARG A 245 -2.75 -16.99 18.24
CA ARG A 245 -3.07 -15.61 17.88
C ARG A 245 -3.79 -15.54 16.54
N ALA A 246 -3.36 -16.29 15.53
CA ALA A 246 -4.04 -16.37 14.24
C ALA A 246 -5.49 -16.84 14.40
N GLN A 247 -5.72 -17.85 15.25
CA GLN A 247 -7.06 -18.33 15.61
C GLN A 247 -7.89 -17.27 16.34
N ARG A 248 -7.31 -16.55 17.31
CA ARG A 248 -8.00 -15.47 18.02
C ARG A 248 -8.39 -14.31 17.10
N ARG A 249 -7.51 -13.94 16.17
CA ARG A 249 -7.77 -12.87 15.19
C ARG A 249 -8.78 -13.30 14.13
N SER A 250 -8.65 -14.50 13.58
CA SER A 250 -9.63 -15.03 12.62
C SER A 250 -11.01 -15.18 13.25
N ALA A 251 -11.10 -15.55 14.53
CA ALA A 251 -12.36 -15.61 15.25
C ALA A 251 -13.12 -14.28 15.25
N LEU A 252 -12.45 -13.13 15.13
CA LEU A 252 -13.14 -11.83 14.99
C LEU A 252 -13.89 -11.69 13.66
N LEU A 253 -13.41 -12.35 12.60
CA LEU A 253 -14.10 -12.42 11.30
C LEU A 253 -15.24 -13.44 11.32
N PHE A 254 -15.02 -14.59 11.98
CA PHE A 254 -16.00 -15.67 12.03
C PHE A 254 -17.02 -15.54 13.18
N ALA A 255 -16.84 -14.58 14.09
CA ALA A 255 -17.76 -14.35 15.19
C ALA A 255 -19.11 -13.83 14.70
N PRO A 256 -20.24 -14.38 15.19
CA PRO A 256 -21.58 -13.98 14.79
C PRO A 256 -21.98 -12.54 15.13
N GLN A 257 -21.20 -11.86 15.97
CA GLN A 257 -21.33 -10.44 16.33
C GLN A 257 -19.98 -9.72 16.30
N GLY A 258 -19.04 -10.16 15.46
CA GLY A 258 -17.68 -9.62 15.44
C GLY A 258 -17.68 -8.09 15.43
N LYS A 259 -17.02 -7.46 16.41
CA LYS A 259 -16.90 -5.98 16.54
C LYS A 259 -16.46 -5.28 15.23
N HIS A 260 -15.77 -6.02 14.36
CA HIS A 260 -15.20 -5.51 13.11
C HIS A 260 -15.97 -5.93 11.85
N PHE A 261 -16.80 -6.97 11.91
CA PHE A 261 -17.58 -7.42 10.77
C PHE A 261 -19.03 -6.99 10.95
N GLN A 262 -19.31 -5.73 10.61
CA GLN A 262 -20.69 -5.28 10.53
C GLN A 262 -21.41 -6.17 9.52
N ALA A 263 -22.52 -6.80 9.93
CA ALA A 263 -23.32 -7.73 9.12
C ALA A 263 -23.85 -7.15 7.76
N GLY A 264 -23.57 -5.87 7.49
CA GLY A 264 -23.83 -5.18 6.23
C GLY A 264 -22.66 -5.12 5.24
N LEU A 265 -21.45 -5.60 5.59
CA LEU A 265 -20.32 -5.50 4.67
C LEU A 265 -20.46 -6.45 3.48
N THR A 266 -20.83 -7.72 3.64
CA THR A 266 -21.01 -8.63 2.50
C THR A 266 -22.43 -9.18 2.40
N ASN A 267 -22.88 -9.35 1.16
CA ASN A 267 -24.16 -9.99 0.84
C ASN A 267 -24.15 -11.51 1.09
N CYS A 268 -22.96 -12.11 1.15
CA CYS A 268 -22.74 -13.52 1.40
C CYS A 268 -21.57 -13.64 2.38
N THR A 269 -21.87 -13.92 3.65
CA THR A 269 -20.86 -14.11 4.70
C THR A 269 -20.39 -15.56 4.71
N PRO A 270 -19.21 -15.87 5.29
CA PRO A 270 -18.79 -17.25 5.53
C PRO A 270 -19.88 -18.07 6.24
N GLN A 271 -20.56 -17.45 7.21
CA GLN A 271 -21.65 -18.05 7.97
C GLN A 271 -22.88 -18.33 7.09
N GLY A 272 -23.26 -17.38 6.24
CA GLY A 272 -24.35 -17.56 5.29
C GLY A 272 -24.12 -18.74 4.35
N ILE A 273 -22.90 -18.92 3.84
CA ILE A 273 -22.55 -20.07 2.98
C ILE A 273 -22.69 -21.37 3.75
N VAL A 274 -22.06 -21.45 4.92
CA VAL A 274 -22.06 -22.67 5.72
C VAL A 274 -23.47 -23.05 6.14
N GLY A 275 -24.24 -22.12 6.70
CA GLY A 275 -25.60 -22.38 7.12
C GLY A 275 -26.47 -22.85 5.96
N THR A 276 -26.33 -22.21 4.80
CA THR A 276 -27.10 -22.59 3.62
C THR A 276 -26.77 -23.99 3.13
N LEU A 277 -25.49 -24.32 2.98
CA LEU A 277 -25.04 -25.62 2.51
C LEU A 277 -25.39 -26.74 3.49
N MET A 278 -25.21 -26.51 4.79
CA MET A 278 -25.49 -27.52 5.82
C MET A 278 -26.99 -27.75 6.02
N ILE A 279 -27.83 -26.70 6.02
CA ILE A 279 -29.28 -26.84 6.08
C ILE A 279 -29.76 -27.61 4.84
N HIS A 280 -29.25 -27.26 3.65
CA HIS A 280 -29.59 -27.99 2.42
C HIS A 280 -29.16 -29.46 2.47
N PHE A 281 -27.97 -29.73 2.99
CA PHE A 281 -27.47 -31.09 3.19
C PHE A 281 -28.38 -31.88 4.15
N ALA A 282 -28.70 -31.32 5.31
CA ALA A 282 -29.58 -31.96 6.29
C ALA A 282 -30.98 -32.26 5.71
N LEU A 283 -31.55 -31.33 4.93
CA LEU A 283 -32.80 -31.52 4.21
C LEU A 283 -32.73 -32.69 3.22
N ARG A 284 -31.62 -32.83 2.49
CA ARG A 284 -31.41 -33.92 1.52
C ARG A 284 -31.27 -35.27 2.22
N SER A 285 -30.53 -35.31 3.33
CA SER A 285 -30.34 -36.54 4.12
C SER A 285 -31.65 -37.05 4.72
N ALA A 286 -32.51 -36.15 5.22
CA ALA A 286 -33.83 -36.52 5.73
C ALA A 286 -34.79 -37.04 4.62
N LYS A 287 -34.50 -36.72 3.34
CA LYS A 287 -35.37 -36.94 2.18
C LYS A 287 -35.09 -38.18 1.36
N ALA A 288 -34.20 -39.07 1.81
CA ALA A 288 -34.00 -40.36 1.15
C ALA A 288 -35.29 -41.20 0.97
N GLY A 289 -36.44 -40.79 1.52
CA GLY A 289 -37.77 -41.36 1.24
C GLY A 289 -38.90 -40.41 0.76
N SER A 290 -38.72 -39.08 0.57
CA SER A 290 -39.84 -38.18 0.18
C SER A 290 -39.44 -36.99 -0.70
N SER A 291 -40.14 -36.82 -1.84
CA SER A 291 -39.81 -35.85 -2.91
C SER A 291 -40.20 -34.39 -2.60
N ASP A 292 -41.11 -34.13 -1.64
CA ASP A 292 -41.68 -32.78 -1.48
C ASP A 292 -41.00 -31.97 -0.35
N ILE A 293 -40.31 -30.87 -0.67
CA ILE A 293 -39.72 -29.95 0.32
C ILE A 293 -40.79 -28.92 0.61
N SER A 294 -41.84 -29.31 1.32
CA SER A 294 -42.86 -28.37 1.75
C SER A 294 -42.32 -27.53 2.91
N PRO A 295 -42.33 -26.19 2.84
CA PRO A 295 -41.91 -25.32 3.94
C PRO A 295 -42.81 -25.46 5.19
N CYS A 296 -43.89 -26.24 5.11
CA CYS A 296 -44.86 -26.48 6.17
C CYS A 296 -44.72 -27.86 6.86
N ASN A 297 -43.68 -28.65 6.56
CA ASN A 297 -43.47 -29.93 7.23
C ASN A 297 -42.94 -29.73 8.65
N GLN A 298 -43.84 -29.66 9.62
CA GLN A 298 -43.54 -29.36 11.03
C GLN A 298 -42.47 -30.28 11.65
N PRO A 299 -42.52 -31.63 11.49
CA PRO A 299 -41.45 -32.52 11.95
C PRO A 299 -40.05 -32.16 11.45
N MET A 300 -39.93 -31.78 10.16
CA MET A 300 -38.65 -31.41 9.56
C MET A 300 -38.12 -30.08 10.12
N VAL A 301 -39.01 -29.12 10.37
CA VAL A 301 -38.67 -27.83 10.99
C VAL A 301 -38.18 -28.06 12.43
N GLU A 302 -38.83 -28.94 13.18
CA GLU A 302 -38.42 -29.31 14.55
C GLU A 302 -37.06 -30.00 14.58
N GLU A 303 -36.80 -30.96 13.69
CA GLU A 303 -35.51 -31.65 13.59
C GLU A 303 -34.37 -30.66 13.30
N LEU A 304 -34.54 -29.79 12.29
CA LEU A 304 -33.52 -28.80 11.93
C LEU A 304 -33.32 -27.75 13.03
N THR A 305 -34.39 -27.34 13.70
CA THR A 305 -34.32 -26.42 14.85
C THR A 305 -33.47 -27.04 15.96
N TYR A 306 -33.68 -28.32 16.25
CA TYR A 306 -32.88 -29.06 17.22
C TYR A 306 -31.40 -29.18 16.79
N LYS A 307 -31.12 -29.50 15.52
CA LYS A 307 -29.75 -29.57 14.98
C LYS A 307 -29.00 -28.24 15.05
N LEU A 308 -29.70 -27.13 14.78
CA LEU A 308 -29.14 -25.78 14.92
C LEU A 308 -28.85 -25.44 16.38
N TRP A 309 -29.79 -25.75 17.29
CA TRP A 309 -29.64 -25.54 18.72
C TRP A 309 -28.47 -26.33 19.32
N LYS A 310 -28.33 -27.61 18.95
CA LYS A 310 -27.24 -28.49 19.37
C LYS A 310 -25.91 -28.21 18.66
N ARG A 311 -25.85 -27.20 17.78
CA ARG A 311 -24.66 -26.81 17.00
C ARG A 311 -24.12 -27.90 16.05
N GLU A 312 -24.96 -28.87 15.70
CA GLU A 312 -24.66 -29.84 14.63
C GLU A 312 -24.60 -29.16 13.26
N ILE A 313 -25.32 -28.03 13.11
CA ILE A 313 -25.17 -27.11 11.99
C ILE A 313 -24.35 -25.90 12.45
N SER A 314 -23.04 -25.95 12.25
CA SER A 314 -22.10 -24.91 12.67
C SER A 314 -20.87 -24.85 11.77
N MET A 315 -20.09 -23.76 11.82
CA MET A 315 -18.80 -23.67 11.10
C MET A 315 -17.83 -24.79 11.51
N LYS A 316 -17.84 -25.21 12.78
CA LYS A 316 -17.02 -26.32 13.26
C LYS A 316 -17.41 -27.63 12.57
N ALA A 317 -18.69 -28.00 12.68
CA ALA A 317 -19.23 -29.22 12.07
C ALA A 317 -19.10 -29.21 10.54
N PHE A 318 -19.23 -28.04 9.91
CA PHE A 318 -18.97 -27.88 8.48
C PHE A 318 -17.53 -28.26 8.12
N VAL A 319 -16.53 -27.68 8.81
CA VAL A 319 -15.12 -27.94 8.52
C VAL A 319 -14.80 -29.42 8.72
N GLU A 320 -15.26 -30.02 9.82
CA GLU A 320 -15.10 -31.45 10.10
C GLU A 320 -15.73 -32.32 9.00
N ALA A 321 -16.87 -31.91 8.43
CA ALA A 321 -17.51 -32.63 7.34
C ALA A 321 -16.80 -32.46 5.97
N VAL A 322 -16.26 -31.28 5.67
CA VAL A 322 -15.66 -31.00 4.34
C VAL A 322 -14.17 -31.31 4.26
N LEU A 323 -13.45 -31.31 5.38
CA LEU A 323 -12.03 -31.65 5.50
C LEU A 323 -11.88 -32.80 6.50
N PRO A 324 -12.10 -34.06 6.07
CA PRO A 324 -11.95 -35.20 6.96
C PRO A 324 -10.49 -35.35 7.40
N GLY A 325 -10.32 -35.81 8.64
CA GLY A 325 -9.03 -35.99 9.31
C GLY A 325 -8.93 -35.17 10.60
N ASP A 326 -7.80 -35.28 11.29
CA ASP A 326 -7.52 -34.59 12.56
C ASP A 326 -7.13 -33.12 12.36
N VAL A 327 -7.86 -32.40 11.50
CA VAL A 327 -7.60 -30.98 11.22
C VAL A 327 -8.44 -30.12 12.15
N ALA A 328 -7.78 -29.36 13.03
CA ALA A 328 -8.47 -28.47 13.95
C ALA A 328 -9.26 -27.37 13.19
N PRO A 329 -10.60 -27.25 13.39
CA PRO A 329 -11.41 -26.27 12.65
C PRO A 329 -10.98 -24.82 12.85
N GLY A 330 -10.47 -24.48 14.04
CA GLY A 330 -9.91 -23.17 14.32
C GLY A 330 -8.67 -22.86 13.47
N ALA A 331 -7.80 -23.85 13.25
CA ALA A 331 -6.62 -23.68 12.40
C ALA A 331 -7.01 -23.46 10.93
N VAL A 332 -8.03 -24.18 10.42
CA VAL A 332 -8.56 -23.96 9.07
C VAL A 332 -9.13 -22.54 8.92
N GLN A 333 -9.87 -22.05 9.91
CA GLN A 333 -10.39 -20.67 9.92
C GLN A 333 -9.24 -19.65 9.91
N ALA A 334 -8.20 -19.87 10.71
CA ALA A 334 -7.00 -19.04 10.71
C ALA A 334 -6.29 -19.01 9.35
N ALA A 335 -6.07 -20.18 8.74
CA ALA A 335 -5.47 -20.31 7.41
C ALA A 335 -6.30 -19.61 6.33
N LEU A 336 -7.63 -19.81 6.33
CA LEU A 336 -8.57 -19.13 5.44
C LEU A 336 -8.53 -17.61 5.62
N TYR A 337 -8.47 -17.14 6.86
CA TYR A 337 -8.38 -15.71 7.16
C TYR A 337 -7.07 -15.11 6.65
N ALA A 338 -5.94 -15.76 6.89
CA ALA A 338 -4.62 -15.31 6.44
C ALA A 338 -4.49 -15.33 4.91
N GLN A 339 -4.96 -16.39 4.23
CA GLN A 339 -5.04 -16.44 2.77
C GLN A 339 -6.03 -15.40 2.21
N GLY A 340 -7.15 -15.20 2.90
CA GLY A 340 -8.15 -14.20 2.55
C GLY A 340 -7.62 -12.78 2.64
N LEU A 341 -6.78 -12.51 3.64
CA LEU A 341 -5.99 -11.30 3.75
C LEU A 341 -5.02 -11.23 2.57
N ARG A 342 -4.11 -12.21 2.34
CA ARG A 342 -3.04 -12.18 1.32
C ARG A 342 -3.44 -11.72 -0.11
N TYR A 343 -4.71 -11.83 -0.48
CA TYR A 343 -5.26 -11.50 -1.79
C TYR A 343 -4.52 -12.19 -2.94
N HIS A 344 -4.90 -13.43 -3.21
CA HIS A 344 -4.35 -14.16 -4.34
C HIS A 344 -4.97 -13.71 -5.67
N THR A 345 -4.11 -13.33 -6.61
CA THR A 345 -4.48 -13.10 -8.01
C THR A 345 -4.97 -14.40 -8.66
N SER A 346 -5.68 -14.30 -9.79
CA SER A 346 -6.08 -15.49 -10.57
C SER A 346 -4.87 -16.31 -11.05
N LYS A 347 -3.70 -15.68 -11.24
CA LYS A 347 -2.45 -16.35 -11.60
C LYS A 347 -1.89 -17.18 -10.44
N GLU A 348 -1.81 -16.61 -9.24
CA GLU A 348 -1.32 -17.32 -8.05
C GLU A 348 -2.22 -18.50 -7.68
N ARG A 349 -3.54 -18.33 -7.80
CA ARG A 349 -4.50 -19.43 -7.59
C ARG A 349 -4.30 -20.59 -8.57
N ARG A 350 -3.94 -20.30 -9.83
CA ARG A 350 -3.61 -21.32 -10.84
C ARG A 350 -2.30 -22.04 -10.54
N GLY A 351 -1.37 -21.40 -9.83
CA GLY A 351 -0.11 -22.00 -9.39
C GLY A 351 -0.27 -23.07 -8.30
N GLY A 352 -1.48 -23.22 -7.74
CA GLY A 352 -1.75 -24.15 -6.65
C GLY A 352 -1.47 -23.51 -5.30
N LEU A 353 -2.52 -23.12 -4.58
CA LEU A 353 -2.39 -22.72 -3.19
C LEU A 353 -2.17 -23.97 -2.32
N LEU A 354 -1.46 -23.78 -1.20
CA LEU A 354 -1.33 -24.81 -0.18
C LEU A 354 -2.72 -25.27 0.29
N PRO A 355 -2.94 -26.59 0.41
CA PRO A 355 -4.25 -27.12 0.74
C PRO A 355 -4.64 -26.82 2.19
N LEU A 356 -5.92 -26.51 2.42
CA LEU A 356 -6.47 -26.25 3.75
C LEU A 356 -6.49 -27.48 4.68
N SER A 357 -6.14 -28.66 4.16
CA SER A 357 -5.87 -29.86 4.98
C SER A 357 -4.58 -29.73 5.79
N GLN A 358 -3.71 -28.77 5.46
CA GLN A 358 -2.47 -28.45 6.17
C GLN A 358 -2.47 -26.98 6.60
N PRO A 359 -3.39 -26.57 7.51
CA PRO A 359 -3.55 -25.16 7.85
C PRO A 359 -2.30 -24.55 8.51
N ASP A 360 -1.55 -25.32 9.29
CA ASP A 360 -0.32 -24.83 9.92
C ASP A 360 0.76 -24.53 8.89
N ASP A 361 0.89 -25.35 7.84
CA ASP A 361 1.86 -25.13 6.78
C ASP A 361 1.49 -23.89 5.94
N VAL A 362 0.20 -23.66 5.71
CA VAL A 362 -0.30 -22.41 5.10
C VAL A 362 0.14 -21.20 5.94
N LEU A 363 -0.10 -21.24 7.25
CA LEU A 363 0.22 -20.12 8.14
C LEU A 363 1.72 -19.87 8.24
N ARG A 364 2.54 -20.91 8.39
CA ARG A 364 4.01 -20.80 8.43
C ARG A 364 4.56 -20.28 7.10
N ALA A 365 4.07 -20.79 5.96
CA ALA A 365 4.51 -20.33 4.65
C ALA A 365 4.19 -18.85 4.43
N LEU A 366 2.98 -18.41 4.81
CA LEU A 366 2.62 -16.99 4.75
C LEU A 366 3.48 -16.15 5.71
N ALA A 367 3.77 -16.64 6.92
CA ALA A 367 4.62 -15.92 7.87
C ALA A 367 6.05 -15.74 7.34
N ARG A 368 6.64 -16.80 6.79
CA ARG A 368 7.95 -16.77 6.13
C ARG A 368 7.95 -15.79 4.96
N GLU A 369 6.94 -15.85 4.09
CA GLU A 369 6.79 -14.94 2.95
C GLU A 369 6.72 -13.48 3.41
N GLN A 370 5.90 -13.17 4.43
CA GLN A 370 5.75 -11.81 4.93
C GLN A 370 7.03 -11.28 5.58
N ARG A 371 7.75 -12.09 6.37
CA ARG A 371 9.07 -11.71 6.91
C ARG A 371 10.08 -11.45 5.81
N TYR A 372 10.09 -12.26 4.76
CA TYR A 372 10.95 -12.07 3.61
C TYR A 372 10.63 -10.77 2.87
N LEU A 373 9.37 -10.46 2.61
CA LEU A 373 8.96 -9.20 1.99
C LEU A 373 9.36 -7.98 2.84
N ALA A 374 9.20 -8.09 4.16
CA ALA A 374 9.63 -7.05 5.10
C ALA A 374 11.16 -6.84 5.07
N TYR A 375 11.91 -7.94 5.06
CA TYR A 375 13.36 -7.93 4.93
C TYR A 375 13.80 -7.25 3.63
N LEU A 376 13.17 -7.59 2.50
CA LEU A 376 13.45 -6.97 1.20
C LEU A 376 13.19 -5.45 1.22
N ALA A 377 12.14 -5.00 1.90
CA ALA A 377 11.85 -3.57 2.06
C ALA A 377 12.95 -2.88 2.87
N ARG A 378 13.43 -3.48 3.98
CA ARG A 378 14.56 -2.96 4.77
C ARG A 378 15.85 -2.90 3.95
N LEU A 379 16.15 -3.95 3.20
CA LEU A 379 17.32 -4.01 2.34
C LEU A 379 17.30 -2.91 1.29
N ARG A 380 16.17 -2.70 0.61
CA ARG A 380 16.00 -1.59 -0.36
C ARG A 380 16.20 -0.23 0.29
N ALA A 381 15.62 0.00 1.47
CA ALA A 381 15.80 1.25 2.20
C ALA A 381 17.27 1.48 2.57
N LYS A 382 17.97 0.45 3.06
CA LYS A 382 19.40 0.50 3.38
C LYS A 382 20.27 0.81 2.15
N LEU A 383 20.01 0.15 1.01
CA LEU A 383 20.70 0.41 -0.25
C LEU A 383 20.46 1.84 -0.76
N GLN A 384 19.24 2.37 -0.62
CA GLN A 384 18.93 3.75 -0.97
C GLN A 384 19.68 4.76 -0.08
N GLN A 385 19.77 4.49 1.23
CA GLN A 385 20.54 5.31 2.17
C GLN A 385 22.04 5.29 1.83
N GLN A 386 22.61 4.12 1.53
CA GLN A 386 24.00 3.99 1.10
C GLN A 386 24.27 4.71 -0.22
N ALA A 387 23.37 4.57 -1.20
CA ALA A 387 23.47 5.29 -2.47
C ALA A 387 23.39 6.81 -2.29
N ALA A 388 22.52 7.29 -1.39
CA ALA A 388 22.44 8.72 -1.05
C ALA A 388 23.73 9.22 -0.37
N GLY A 389 24.31 8.43 0.54
CA GLY A 389 25.59 8.71 1.18
C GLY A 389 26.73 8.81 0.16
N ASN A 390 26.88 7.79 -0.70
CA ASN A 390 27.91 7.75 -1.73
C ASN A 390 27.77 8.90 -2.74
N ARG A 391 26.55 9.24 -3.15
CA ARG A 391 26.30 10.40 -4.02
C ARG A 391 26.74 11.70 -3.36
N THR A 392 26.49 11.85 -2.07
CA THR A 392 26.91 13.05 -1.31
C THR A 392 28.43 13.13 -1.24
N LEU A 393 29.12 12.02 -0.97
CA LEU A 393 30.58 11.95 -0.93
C LEU A 393 31.21 12.25 -2.30
N LEU A 394 30.73 11.62 -3.37
CA LEU A 394 31.24 11.86 -4.74
C LEU A 394 31.02 13.31 -5.18
N ARG A 395 29.87 13.91 -4.82
CA ARG A 395 29.62 15.34 -5.07
C ARG A 395 30.60 16.22 -4.30
N ALA A 396 30.84 15.93 -3.02
CA ALA A 396 31.81 16.69 -2.21
C ALA A 396 33.22 16.56 -2.78
N GLN A 397 33.62 15.38 -3.25
CA GLN A 397 34.91 15.17 -3.90
C GLN A 397 35.03 15.98 -5.21
N GLY A 398 34.05 15.88 -6.12
CA GLY A 398 34.07 16.66 -7.36
C GLY A 398 34.06 18.18 -7.10
N ARG A 399 33.37 18.63 -6.05
CA ARG A 399 33.44 20.03 -5.60
C ARG A 399 34.83 20.44 -5.14
N ARG A 400 35.53 19.59 -4.38
CA ARG A 400 36.92 19.86 -3.96
C ARG A 400 37.86 19.97 -5.15
N GLU A 401 37.69 19.13 -6.17
CA GLU A 401 38.49 19.20 -7.41
C GLU A 401 38.26 20.50 -8.18
N ILE A 402 36.99 20.93 -8.30
CA ILE A 402 36.66 22.22 -8.91
C ILE A 402 37.24 23.37 -8.08
N LEU A 403 37.11 23.34 -6.76
CA LEU A 403 37.66 24.36 -5.87
C LEU A 403 39.18 24.48 -5.98
N ALA A 404 39.89 23.36 -6.12
CA ALA A 404 41.34 23.34 -6.24
C ALA A 404 41.85 24.13 -7.46
N SER A 405 41.11 24.12 -8.58
CA SER A 405 41.44 24.93 -9.76
C SER A 405 40.83 26.34 -9.72
N PHE A 406 39.69 26.51 -9.06
CA PHE A 406 38.95 27.77 -9.01
C PHE A 406 39.55 28.79 -8.04
N LEU A 407 39.92 28.36 -6.82
CA LEU A 407 40.37 29.25 -5.74
C LEU A 407 41.64 30.03 -6.07
N PRO A 408 42.69 29.47 -6.70
CA PRO A 408 43.89 30.25 -7.05
C PRO A 408 43.55 31.46 -7.92
N ALA A 409 42.70 31.27 -8.94
CA ALA A 409 42.29 32.30 -9.88
C ALA A 409 41.33 33.36 -9.28
N HIS A 410 40.70 33.05 -8.14
CA HIS A 410 39.76 33.91 -7.42
C HIS A 410 40.25 34.24 -6.01
N SER A 411 41.56 34.11 -5.78
CA SER A 411 42.18 34.44 -4.51
C SER A 411 42.32 35.96 -4.37
N GLY A 412 42.21 36.47 -3.14
CA GLY A 412 42.34 37.90 -2.83
C GLY A 412 41.05 38.69 -3.04
N LEU A 413 41.18 40.01 -3.23
CA LEU A 413 40.03 40.90 -3.42
C LEU A 413 39.74 41.13 -4.91
N PRO A 414 38.46 41.19 -5.32
CA PRO A 414 38.12 41.58 -6.68
C PRO A 414 38.58 43.02 -6.93
N LYS A 415 39.05 43.31 -8.15
CA LYS A 415 39.40 44.67 -8.56
C LYS A 415 38.15 45.54 -8.54
N LEU A 416 38.21 46.65 -7.82
CA LEU A 416 37.22 47.73 -7.92
C LEU A 416 37.67 48.71 -9.01
N PHE A 417 36.71 49.17 -9.80
CA PHE A 417 36.94 50.04 -10.95
C PHE A 417 36.40 51.43 -10.70
N ARG A 418 37.17 52.44 -11.14
CA ARG A 418 36.71 53.83 -11.21
C ARG A 418 35.93 54.08 -12.50
N PRO A 419 35.00 55.06 -12.54
CA PRO A 419 34.32 55.45 -13.78
C PRO A 419 35.28 55.72 -14.94
N ALA A 420 36.36 56.48 -14.69
CA ALA A 420 37.38 56.78 -15.70
C ALA A 420 38.07 55.51 -16.25
N GLU A 421 38.36 54.53 -15.40
CA GLU A 421 38.96 53.26 -15.85
C GLU A 421 37.99 52.47 -16.74
N VAL A 422 36.69 52.49 -16.42
CA VAL A 422 35.66 51.82 -17.21
C VAL A 422 35.48 52.50 -18.56
N ASP A 423 35.51 53.83 -18.60
CA ASP A 423 35.45 54.60 -19.85
C ASP A 423 36.65 54.27 -20.76
N GLU A 424 37.86 54.20 -20.20
CA GLU A 424 39.06 53.79 -20.93
C GLU A 424 38.96 52.35 -21.45
N LEU A 425 38.48 51.41 -20.63
CA LEU A 425 38.29 50.01 -21.02
C LEU A 425 37.23 49.88 -22.13
N ASN A 426 36.14 50.65 -22.04
CA ASN A 426 35.10 50.67 -23.05
C ASN A 426 35.58 51.30 -24.37
N ALA A 427 36.40 52.35 -24.32
CA ALA A 427 37.02 52.94 -25.51
C ALA A 427 37.93 51.91 -26.22
N LYS A 428 38.75 51.18 -25.46
CA LYS A 428 39.60 50.10 -25.99
C LYS A 428 38.76 48.97 -26.60
N ARG A 429 37.70 48.52 -25.94
CA ARG A 429 36.78 47.48 -26.45
C ARG A 429 36.11 47.87 -27.76
N LEU A 430 35.66 49.12 -27.86
CA LEU A 430 35.03 49.66 -29.07
C LEU A 430 36.03 49.63 -30.24
N SER A 431 37.29 50.02 -30.00
CA SER A 431 38.35 49.97 -31.01
C SER A 431 38.69 48.55 -31.46
N ALA A 432 38.51 47.55 -30.60
CA ALA A 432 38.70 46.13 -30.88
C ALA A 432 37.47 45.45 -31.52
N GLY A 433 36.40 46.20 -31.80
CA GLY A 433 35.17 45.68 -32.41
C GLY A 433 34.23 44.93 -31.45
N ASN A 434 34.51 44.94 -30.14
CA ASN A 434 33.62 44.35 -29.15
C ASN A 434 32.51 45.36 -28.79
N ARG A 435 31.26 44.98 -29.08
CA ARG A 435 30.08 45.84 -28.85
C ARG A 435 29.57 45.81 -27.41
N LEU A 436 30.04 44.89 -26.59
CA LEU A 436 29.62 44.78 -25.19
C LEU A 436 30.39 45.78 -24.33
N GLN A 437 29.68 46.80 -23.86
CA GLN A 437 30.20 47.79 -22.92
C GLN A 437 30.15 47.25 -21.50
N LEU A 438 31.20 47.51 -20.72
CA LEU A 438 31.25 47.29 -19.30
C LEU A 438 30.34 48.28 -18.59
N GLU A 439 29.45 47.78 -17.73
CA GLU A 439 28.57 48.59 -16.89
C GLU A 439 29.09 48.57 -15.45
N LEU A 440 29.42 49.75 -14.91
CA LEU A 440 29.92 49.91 -13.54
C LEU A 440 28.75 49.99 -12.56
N LEU A 441 28.76 49.11 -11.55
CA LEU A 441 27.80 49.18 -10.45
C LEU A 441 28.24 50.19 -9.38
N PRO A 442 27.32 50.69 -8.55
CA PRO A 442 27.65 51.59 -7.44
C PRO A 442 28.65 51.02 -6.42
N THR A 443 28.86 49.70 -6.43
CA THR A 443 29.84 49.01 -5.58
C THR A 443 31.27 49.07 -6.13
N GLY A 444 31.51 49.72 -7.28
CA GLY A 444 32.80 49.69 -7.99
C GLY A 444 33.07 48.38 -8.73
N LEU A 445 32.12 47.44 -8.77
CA LEU A 445 32.24 46.16 -9.47
C LEU A 445 31.49 46.24 -10.80
N LEU A 446 31.90 45.41 -11.76
CA LEU A 446 31.27 45.36 -13.07
C LEU A 446 30.04 44.45 -13.07
N LYS A 447 28.98 44.88 -13.74
CA LYS A 447 27.76 44.08 -13.90
C LYS A 447 28.03 42.92 -14.85
N HIS A 448 27.69 41.69 -14.45
CA HIS A 448 27.90 40.45 -15.22
C HIS A 448 29.35 40.08 -15.56
N HIS A 449 30.37 40.75 -15.02
CA HIS A 449 31.77 40.45 -15.33
C HIS A 449 32.55 40.02 -14.10
N CYS A 450 33.40 38.99 -14.24
CA CYS A 450 34.31 38.60 -13.16
C CYS A 450 35.40 39.67 -12.99
N CYS A 451 35.59 40.13 -11.75
CA CYS A 451 36.51 41.21 -11.40
C CYS A 451 37.83 40.71 -10.77
N PHE A 452 38.09 39.40 -10.79
CA PHE A 452 39.34 38.82 -10.29
C PHE A 452 40.41 38.83 -11.39
N PRO A 453 41.52 39.57 -11.23
CA PRO A 453 42.51 39.72 -12.30
C PRO A 453 43.16 38.42 -12.77
N GLN A 454 43.22 37.41 -11.89
CA GLN A 454 43.78 36.09 -12.20
C GLN A 454 42.75 35.13 -12.82
N CYS A 455 41.47 35.52 -12.87
CA CYS A 455 40.44 34.70 -13.48
C CYS A 455 40.63 34.62 -15.00
N PRO A 456 40.61 33.42 -15.62
CA PRO A 456 40.65 33.31 -17.08
C PRO A 456 39.48 34.02 -17.79
N GLN A 457 38.37 34.24 -17.08
CA GLN A 457 37.19 34.97 -17.54
C GLN A 457 37.15 36.41 -17.03
N TYR A 458 38.28 36.96 -16.58
CA TYR A 458 38.38 38.35 -16.13
C TYR A 458 37.91 39.30 -17.23
N LEU A 459 36.96 40.17 -16.88
CA LEU A 459 36.30 41.09 -17.82
C LEU A 459 35.59 40.39 -19.00
N GLN A 460 35.31 39.09 -18.99
CA GLN A 460 34.38 38.48 -19.95
C GLN A 460 32.93 38.69 -19.48
N ASP A 461 32.02 38.86 -20.44
CA ASP A 461 30.59 38.93 -20.14
C ASP A 461 30.08 37.55 -19.76
N LEU A 462 29.68 37.40 -18.50
CA LEU A 462 29.12 36.19 -17.92
C LEU A 462 27.60 36.32 -17.77
N GLY A 463 26.95 37.26 -18.47
CA GLY A 463 25.50 37.38 -18.49
C GLY A 463 24.85 36.14 -19.11
N SER A 464 23.88 35.55 -18.41
CA SER A 464 23.06 34.47 -18.97
C SER A 464 21.98 35.03 -19.90
N GLU A 465 21.38 34.18 -20.73
CA GLU A 465 20.19 34.58 -21.50
C GLU A 465 19.04 35.08 -20.61
N ALA A 466 18.94 34.55 -19.38
CA ALA A 466 17.94 35.00 -18.42
C ALA A 466 18.21 36.43 -17.96
N ASP A 467 19.48 36.80 -17.75
CA ASP A 467 19.89 38.17 -17.42
C ASP A 467 19.55 39.11 -18.58
N ALA A 468 19.91 38.74 -19.82
CA ALA A 468 19.61 39.53 -21.02
C ALA A 468 18.09 39.75 -21.22
N ARG A 469 17.26 38.72 -20.99
CA ARG A 469 15.80 38.82 -21.05
C ARG A 469 15.25 39.76 -19.97
N ALA A 470 15.75 39.66 -18.74
CA ALA A 470 15.30 40.49 -17.63
C ALA A 470 15.63 41.97 -17.88
N GLU A 471 16.83 42.28 -18.38
CA GLU A 471 17.22 43.63 -18.75
C GLU A 471 16.40 44.18 -19.92
N SER A 472 16.13 43.35 -20.94
CA SER A 472 15.27 43.76 -22.06
C SER A 472 13.85 44.10 -21.59
N ALA A 473 13.30 43.31 -20.65
CA ALA A 473 11.98 43.56 -20.08
C ALA A 473 11.95 44.84 -19.23
N GLU A 474 12.98 45.10 -18.44
CA GLU A 474 13.11 46.35 -17.66
C GLU A 474 13.21 47.56 -18.59
N ARG A 475 14.04 47.51 -19.65
CA ARG A 475 14.16 48.61 -20.63
C ARG A 475 12.84 48.93 -21.34
N LYS A 476 11.96 47.94 -21.48
CA LYS A 476 10.60 48.10 -22.03
C LYS A 476 9.57 48.57 -20.99
N GLY A 477 9.97 48.72 -19.73
CA GLY A 477 9.06 49.07 -18.62
C GLY A 477 8.13 47.93 -18.19
N VAL A 478 8.39 46.69 -18.62
CA VAL A 478 7.54 45.51 -18.35
C VAL A 478 8.12 44.63 -17.23
N GLY A 479 9.42 44.76 -16.93
CA GLY A 479 10.14 43.95 -15.95
C GLY A 479 10.38 44.62 -14.60
N SER A 480 10.64 43.81 -13.57
CA SER A 480 11.12 44.31 -12.28
C SER A 480 12.60 44.64 -12.34
N ALA A 481 12.98 45.85 -11.94
CA ALA A 481 14.37 46.28 -11.80
C ALA A 481 15.19 45.36 -10.89
N VAL A 482 14.54 44.70 -9.93
CA VAL A 482 15.20 43.73 -9.04
C VAL A 482 15.60 42.47 -9.81
N LEU A 483 14.79 42.03 -10.78
CA LEU A 483 15.09 40.86 -11.61
C LEU A 483 16.16 41.16 -12.65
N ALA A 484 16.14 42.36 -13.25
CA ALA A 484 17.15 42.79 -14.21
C ALA A 484 18.53 43.04 -13.56
N ASN A 485 18.56 43.33 -12.26
CA ASN A 485 19.79 43.39 -11.47
C ASN A 485 20.24 42.04 -10.90
N ARG A 486 19.52 40.94 -11.18
CA ARG A 486 20.06 39.60 -10.92
C ARG A 486 21.19 39.33 -11.91
N ARG A 487 22.16 38.54 -11.46
CA ARG A 487 23.43 38.30 -12.18
C ARG A 487 23.66 36.81 -12.25
N TYR A 488 22.70 36.08 -12.82
CA TYR A 488 22.64 34.62 -12.71
C TYR A 488 23.91 33.96 -13.22
N GLY A 489 24.41 34.35 -14.40
CA GLY A 489 25.61 33.73 -14.95
C GLY A 489 26.90 34.09 -14.19
N LEU A 490 27.01 35.32 -13.66
CA LEU A 490 28.12 35.68 -12.76
C LEU A 490 28.04 34.92 -11.43
N PHE A 491 26.85 34.76 -10.86
CA PHE A 491 26.66 33.99 -9.62
C PHE A 491 26.91 32.50 -9.84
N GLU A 492 26.59 31.97 -11.01
CA GLU A 492 26.92 30.60 -11.40
C GLU A 492 28.44 30.41 -11.52
N HIS A 493 29.13 31.35 -12.16
CA HIS A 493 30.59 31.36 -12.21
C HIS A 493 31.22 31.42 -10.82
N LEU A 494 30.73 32.29 -9.93
CA LEU A 494 31.23 32.43 -8.55
C LEU A 494 30.63 31.41 -7.57
N ALA A 495 29.75 30.51 -8.03
CA ALA A 495 29.08 29.54 -7.18
C ALA A 495 30.02 28.64 -6.35
N PRO A 496 31.20 28.23 -6.86
CA PRO A 496 32.16 27.46 -6.06
C PRO A 496 32.55 28.16 -4.77
N MET A 497 32.66 29.50 -4.75
CA MET A 497 33.01 30.26 -3.53
C MET A 497 31.94 30.21 -2.43
N MET A 498 30.72 29.76 -2.76
CA MET A 498 29.60 29.63 -1.82
C MET A 498 29.43 28.20 -1.27
N TRP A 499 30.25 27.25 -1.72
CA TRP A 499 30.18 25.87 -1.26
C TRP A 499 30.67 25.73 0.19
N ALA A 500 30.12 24.73 0.91
CA ALA A 500 30.43 24.51 2.33
C ALA A 500 31.89 24.06 2.55
N GLU A 501 32.51 23.53 1.50
CA GLU A 501 33.88 23.07 1.43
C GLU A 501 34.91 24.21 1.34
N VAL A 502 34.45 25.47 1.14
CA VAL A 502 35.33 26.65 1.16
C VAL A 502 35.56 27.10 2.59
N HIS A 503 36.82 27.18 2.99
CA HIS A 503 37.25 27.60 4.33
C HIS A 503 38.12 28.87 4.25
N GLY A 504 38.31 29.53 5.40
CA GLY A 504 39.20 30.70 5.49
C GLY A 504 38.67 31.95 4.77
N LYS A 505 39.59 32.80 4.31
CA LYS A 505 39.31 34.15 3.77
C LYS A 505 38.42 34.11 2.51
N ASP A 506 38.52 33.05 1.73
CA ASP A 506 37.83 32.91 0.44
C ASP A 506 36.32 32.64 0.60
N ALA A 507 35.87 32.19 1.77
CA ALA A 507 34.46 31.92 2.07
C ALA A 507 33.60 33.19 2.24
N TYR A 508 34.23 34.36 2.39
CA TYR A 508 33.57 35.61 2.78
C TYR A 508 33.39 36.59 1.63
N ILE A 509 34.08 36.39 0.51
CA ILE A 509 34.03 37.30 -0.64
C ILE A 509 32.60 37.43 -1.22
N PRO A 510 31.83 36.34 -1.42
CA PRO A 510 30.43 36.46 -1.87
C PRO A 510 29.54 37.18 -0.85
N LEU A 511 29.82 37.01 0.45
CA LEU A 511 29.10 37.68 1.54
C LEU A 511 29.40 39.17 1.56
N LEU A 512 30.66 39.56 1.36
CA LEU A 512 31.10 40.95 1.19
C LEU A 512 30.41 41.60 -0.01
N HIS A 513 30.32 40.90 -1.14
CA HIS A 513 29.63 41.41 -2.32
C HIS A 513 28.12 41.59 -2.07
N SER A 514 27.47 40.63 -1.42
CA SER A 514 26.04 40.73 -1.09
C SER A 514 25.77 41.88 -0.12
N ALA A 515 26.58 42.01 0.92
CA ALA A 515 26.46 43.07 1.91
C ALA A 515 26.74 44.46 1.31
N SER A 516 27.76 44.59 0.45
CA SER A 516 28.09 45.86 -0.21
C SER A 516 26.98 46.32 -1.16
N GLN A 517 26.35 45.41 -1.91
CA GLN A 517 25.19 45.74 -2.75
C GLN A 517 23.98 46.20 -1.92
N ALA A 518 23.67 45.47 -0.84
CA ALA A 518 22.57 45.85 0.05
C ALA A 518 22.82 47.21 0.71
N GLY A 519 24.08 47.50 1.09
CA GLY A 519 24.52 48.80 1.56
C GLY A 519 24.32 49.91 0.52
N ALA A 520 24.82 49.69 -0.70
CA ALA A 520 24.74 50.67 -1.79
C ALA A 520 23.30 50.99 -2.22
N THR A 521 22.41 49.98 -2.24
CA THR A 521 21.00 50.17 -2.60
C THR A 521 20.25 50.96 -1.53
N LYS A 522 20.58 50.74 -0.25
CA LYS A 522 20.01 51.56 0.84
C LYS A 522 20.59 52.98 0.85
N ALA A 523 21.86 53.14 0.47
CA ALA A 523 22.49 54.45 0.31
C ALA A 523 21.76 55.30 -0.73
N SER A 524 21.49 54.72 -1.90
CA SER A 524 20.79 55.42 -2.99
C SER A 524 19.35 55.77 -2.62
N GLN A 525 18.68 54.94 -1.81
CA GLN A 525 17.34 55.20 -1.29
C GLN A 525 17.29 56.26 -0.18
N ALA A 526 18.37 56.41 0.61
CA ALA A 526 18.39 57.30 1.77
C ALA A 526 18.55 58.80 1.44
N GLY A 527 18.79 59.15 0.16
CA GLY A 527 18.98 60.53 -0.29
C GLY A 527 20.31 61.15 0.16
N LYS A 528 20.72 62.26 -0.48
CA LYS A 528 21.99 63.00 -0.25
C LYS A 528 22.04 63.73 1.09
N SER A 529 21.89 63.02 2.20
CA SER A 529 22.21 63.54 3.53
C SER A 529 23.71 63.42 3.78
N ALA A 530 24.34 64.47 4.32
CA ALA A 530 25.76 64.51 4.66
C ALA A 530 26.22 63.41 5.66
N ASN A 531 25.29 62.64 6.23
CA ASN A 531 25.54 61.49 7.09
C ASN A 531 25.41 60.12 6.37
N GLY A 532 25.36 60.10 5.04
CA GLY A 532 25.16 58.90 4.23
C GLY A 532 26.24 57.83 4.41
N ASP A 533 27.52 58.22 4.39
CA ASP A 533 28.64 57.26 4.36
C ASP A 533 28.76 56.43 5.65
N ASN A 534 28.56 57.05 6.81
CA ASN A 534 28.56 56.34 8.09
C ASN A 534 27.39 55.34 8.22
N ARG A 535 26.24 55.63 7.58
CA ARG A 535 25.09 54.71 7.58
C ARG A 535 25.30 53.51 6.69
N VAL A 536 25.94 53.69 5.52
CA VAL A 536 26.26 52.59 4.61
C VAL A 536 27.25 51.64 5.27
N HIS A 537 28.31 52.19 5.86
CA HIS A 537 29.30 51.42 6.61
C HIS A 537 28.66 50.59 7.73
N HIS A 538 27.84 51.23 8.58
CA HIS A 538 27.16 50.54 9.66
C HIS A 538 26.25 49.41 9.14
N HIS A 539 25.54 49.64 8.02
CA HIS A 539 24.60 48.67 7.47
C HIS A 539 25.27 47.47 6.80
N ILE A 540 26.43 47.68 6.15
CA ILE A 540 27.27 46.61 5.61
C ILE A 540 27.80 45.74 6.76
N CYS A 541 28.37 46.37 7.80
CA CYS A 541 28.88 45.68 8.98
C CYS A 541 27.79 44.88 9.71
N GLU A 542 26.60 45.45 9.90
CA GLU A 542 25.46 44.76 10.52
C GLU A 542 24.93 43.59 9.69
N SER A 543 24.93 43.73 8.36
CA SER A 543 24.50 42.66 7.45
C SER A 543 25.50 41.50 7.45
N LEU A 544 26.80 41.81 7.42
CA LEU A 544 27.85 40.81 7.55
C LEU A 544 27.76 40.11 8.92
N LYS A 545 27.67 40.85 10.03
CA LYS A 545 27.51 40.27 11.37
C LYS A 545 26.32 39.31 11.46
N ARG A 546 25.17 39.67 10.86
CA ARG A 546 23.99 38.78 10.81
C ARG A 546 24.20 37.53 9.97
N LEU A 547 24.84 37.64 8.80
CA LEU A 547 25.12 36.51 7.92
C LEU A 547 26.17 35.55 8.51
N LEU A 548 27.02 36.05 9.41
CA LEU A 548 28.03 35.27 10.13
C LEU A 548 27.49 34.61 11.41
N LYS A 549 26.39 35.12 11.96
CA LYS A 549 25.77 34.58 13.17
C LYS A 549 25.17 33.19 12.90
N GLY A 550 25.85 32.14 13.36
CA GLY A 550 25.44 30.73 13.21
C GLY A 550 26.41 29.83 12.43
N ARG A 551 27.54 30.37 11.96
CA ARG A 551 28.62 29.53 11.41
C ARG A 551 29.52 28.98 12.55
N PRO A 552 30.15 27.80 12.37
CA PRO A 552 30.95 27.15 13.42
C PRO A 552 32.05 28.06 14.00
N ALA A 553 32.31 27.94 15.31
CA ALA A 553 33.24 28.78 16.08
C ALA A 553 34.70 28.75 15.57
N GLU A 554 35.08 27.75 14.78
CA GLU A 554 36.39 27.68 14.11
C GLU A 554 36.63 28.85 13.13
N HIS A 555 35.58 29.61 12.79
CA HIS A 555 35.64 30.83 11.99
C HIS A 555 35.72 32.14 12.82
N GLU A 556 35.62 32.09 14.15
CA GLU A 556 35.69 33.28 15.01
C GLU A 556 37.12 33.87 15.11
N ALA A 557 38.16 33.08 14.80
CA ALA A 557 39.56 33.54 14.75
C ALA A 557 39.87 34.52 13.58
N SER A 558 38.85 34.96 12.85
CA SER A 558 38.95 35.78 11.65
C SER A 558 38.50 37.24 11.86
N SER A 559 38.23 37.67 13.10
CA SER A 559 37.73 39.04 13.37
C SER A 559 38.65 40.12 12.82
N ASP A 560 39.96 39.98 13.03
CA ASP A 560 40.92 41.03 12.72
C ASP A 560 41.11 41.19 11.22
N TRP A 561 41.23 40.07 10.50
CA TRP A 561 41.26 40.11 9.03
C TRP A 561 39.94 40.61 8.43
N LEU A 562 38.78 40.25 8.98
CA LEU A 562 37.50 40.71 8.45
C LEU A 562 37.36 42.22 8.67
N VAL A 563 37.80 42.71 9.83
CA VAL A 563 37.85 44.15 10.14
C VAL A 563 38.82 44.86 9.20
N GLU A 564 40.04 44.37 9.02
CA GLU A 564 41.02 44.93 8.07
C GLU A 564 40.52 44.91 6.63
N THR A 565 39.86 43.83 6.21
CA THR A 565 39.32 43.69 4.84
C THR A 565 38.14 44.61 4.61
N VAL A 566 37.25 44.74 5.60
CA VAL A 566 36.15 45.71 5.55
C VAL A 566 36.73 47.13 5.53
N GLN A 567 37.73 47.43 6.35
CA GLN A 567 38.42 48.73 6.37
C GLN A 567 39.04 49.04 5.01
N GLN A 568 39.78 48.11 4.42
CA GLN A 568 40.40 48.24 3.09
C GLN A 568 39.35 48.48 2.00
N VAL A 569 38.26 47.71 2.00
CA VAL A 569 37.15 47.88 1.04
C VAL A 569 36.51 49.26 1.19
N LEU A 570 36.38 49.77 2.41
CA LEU A 570 35.83 51.10 2.66
C LEU A 570 36.78 52.21 2.22
N GLU A 571 38.08 52.07 2.47
CA GLU A 571 39.08 53.00 1.98
C GLU A 571 39.09 53.06 0.45
N ASP A 572 38.97 51.91 -0.21
CA ASP A 572 38.92 51.84 -1.66
C ASP A 572 37.61 52.41 -2.22
N LEU A 573 36.46 52.19 -1.54
CA LEU A 573 35.19 52.85 -1.86
C LEU A 573 35.25 54.36 -1.64
N HIS A 574 35.92 54.84 -0.59
CA HIS A 574 36.06 56.28 -0.33
C HIS A 574 36.94 56.95 -1.39
N LYS A 575 38.05 56.29 -1.79
CA LYS A 575 38.89 56.71 -2.92
C LYS A 575 38.19 56.63 -4.28
N LEU A 576 37.06 55.94 -4.38
CA LEU A 576 36.21 55.88 -5.58
C LEU A 576 35.17 57.01 -5.62
N GLN A 577 34.75 57.50 -4.45
CA GLN A 577 33.80 58.62 -4.31
C GLN A 577 34.47 59.99 -4.47
N GLN A 578 35.76 60.10 -4.08
CA GLN A 578 36.62 61.25 -4.36
C GLN A 578 37.07 61.24 -5.83
#